data_AF-C0XRF0-F1
#
_entry.id   AF-C0XRF0-F1
#
_cell.length_a   1.000
_cell.length_b   1.000
_cell.length_c   1.000
_cell.angle_alpha   90.00
_cell.angle_beta   90.00
_cell.angle_gamma   90.00
#
_symmetry.space_group_name_H-M   'P 1'
#
loop_
_entity.id
_entity.type
_entity.pdbx_description
1 polymer ?
#
loop_
_entity_poly.entity_id
_entity_poly.type
_entity_poly.pdbx_seq_one_letter_code
_entity_poly.pdbx_strand_id
1 'polypeptide(L)'
;MTIVMPSEATVSRAPGLKIAFVAPARYPIREPYAGGLEAFCHTMVRALSLEGHEVDFYAARGSDGNCPEFELPGVDWGASPELTSDTGYPEGEREREDRAFIELRQLLVQRGYDVVHNNSLSPWMFPSPESPQALPMVTTLHTPVLDELQAVIDRAGADAGEFAAVSHATASNWRTPSPVTVIPNGVNVSDWTPGPGGAAAVWFGRLVPEKGPHLAIDACRLLGLPLLLAGRKGDHRYFQEEIAPRLNGESIRWLGELSHAGLRSLVGSCAVTVVTPRWEEPFGLVAFESMACGTPVAAFARGGLGELLAKAPAALAQPDDVVSLAEAIHSALHIKRPTVREWVVDNHSLIQTARRYTDFYREVMVK
;
A
#
# COMPACT_ATOMS: atom_id res chain seq x y z
N MET A 1 17.64 -18.81 51.46
CA MET A 1 17.03 -19.38 50.25
C MET A 1 17.16 -18.31 49.18
N THR A 2 18.23 -18.36 48.40
CA THR A 2 18.57 -17.33 47.42
C THR A 2 17.77 -17.60 46.16
N ILE A 3 16.85 -16.71 45.81
CA ILE A 3 16.06 -16.80 44.59
C ILE A 3 16.98 -16.41 43.43
N VAL A 4 17.38 -17.40 42.65
CA VAL A 4 18.09 -17.20 41.38
C VAL A 4 17.02 -16.84 40.34
N MET A 5 17.03 -15.59 39.87
CA MET A 5 16.24 -15.18 38.72
C MET A 5 16.81 -15.86 37.45
N PRO A 6 15.97 -16.44 36.57
CA PRO A 6 16.47 -17.04 35.33
C PRO A 6 17.00 -15.95 34.39
N SER A 7 18.17 -16.20 33.81
CA SER A 7 18.78 -15.32 32.80
C SER A 7 17.87 -15.19 31.58
N GLU A 8 17.68 -13.97 31.11
CA GLU A 8 17.09 -13.70 29.80
C GLU A 8 17.85 -14.52 28.74
N ALA A 9 17.15 -15.50 28.16
CA ALA A 9 17.66 -16.21 27.00
C ALA A 9 17.81 -15.17 25.88
N THR A 10 19.06 -14.87 25.52
CA THR A 10 19.37 -14.14 24.29
C THR A 10 18.85 -14.97 23.12
N VAL A 11 17.66 -14.63 22.62
CA VAL A 11 17.14 -15.17 21.37
C VAL A 11 18.14 -14.77 20.30
N SER A 12 18.95 -15.74 19.85
CA SER A 12 19.84 -15.57 18.71
C SER A 12 19.00 -15.21 17.49
N ARG A 13 18.91 -13.92 17.18
CA ARG A 13 18.26 -13.44 15.96
C ARG A 13 19.05 -14.02 14.79
N ALA A 14 18.38 -14.74 13.89
CA ALA A 14 19.00 -15.25 12.68
C ALA A 14 19.69 -14.11 11.91
N PRO A 15 20.80 -14.39 11.18
CA PRO A 15 21.56 -13.35 10.50
C PRO A 15 20.68 -12.52 9.55
N GLY A 16 21.05 -11.24 9.43
CA GLY A 16 20.45 -10.33 8.45
C GLY A 16 20.65 -10.85 7.02
N LEU A 17 19.79 -10.40 6.12
CA LEU A 17 19.81 -10.74 4.70
C LEU A 17 20.23 -9.50 3.93
N LYS A 18 20.88 -9.69 2.78
CA LYS A 18 21.14 -8.65 1.79
C LYS A 18 20.02 -8.64 0.76
N ILE A 19 19.19 -7.61 0.81
CA ILE A 19 17.92 -7.51 0.07
C ILE A 19 18.04 -6.38 -0.96
N ALA A 20 17.75 -6.69 -2.22
CA ALA A 20 17.44 -5.66 -3.22
C ALA A 20 15.94 -5.41 -3.22
N PHE A 21 15.51 -4.25 -2.76
CA PHE A 21 14.10 -3.87 -2.74
C PHE A 21 13.79 -2.98 -3.94
N VAL A 22 13.05 -3.49 -4.92
CA VAL A 22 12.77 -2.78 -6.17
C VAL A 22 11.36 -2.19 -6.12
N ALA A 23 11.26 -0.87 -6.22
CA ALA A 23 10.02 -0.12 -6.21
C ALA A 23 9.50 0.19 -7.63
N PRO A 24 8.26 0.69 -7.75
CA PRO A 24 7.80 1.36 -8.97
C PRO A 24 8.70 2.57 -9.31
N ALA A 25 8.87 2.82 -10.61
CA ALA A 25 9.73 3.90 -11.12
C ALA A 25 8.97 5.20 -11.43
N ARG A 26 7.63 5.21 -11.36
CA ARG A 26 6.83 6.35 -11.84
C ARG A 26 6.99 7.61 -10.99
N TYR A 27 6.88 7.47 -9.68
CA TYR A 27 6.90 8.60 -8.74
C TYR A 27 8.08 8.47 -7.77
N PRO A 28 8.76 9.57 -7.43
CA PRO A 28 9.70 9.58 -6.31
C PRO A 28 8.99 9.17 -5.01
N ILE A 29 9.58 8.23 -4.29
CA ILE A 29 9.05 7.68 -3.05
C ILE A 29 9.54 8.54 -1.89
N ARG A 30 8.72 9.52 -1.52
CA ARG A 30 8.91 10.44 -0.41
C ARG A 30 7.57 11.01 0.02
N GLU A 31 7.49 11.55 1.23
CA GLU A 31 6.25 12.20 1.67
C GLU A 31 6.05 13.57 1.00
N PRO A 32 4.80 13.94 0.62
CA PRO A 32 3.61 13.09 0.58
C PRO A 32 3.67 12.06 -0.56
N TYR A 33 3.40 10.80 -0.26
CA TYR A 33 3.45 9.71 -1.24
C TYR A 33 2.42 9.86 -2.35
N ALA A 34 2.79 9.47 -3.56
CA ALA A 34 1.88 9.41 -4.69
C ALA A 34 0.75 8.39 -4.48
N GLY A 35 0.99 7.30 -3.77
CA GLY A 35 -0.02 6.28 -3.53
C GLY A 35 0.35 5.32 -2.42
N GLY A 36 -0.53 4.33 -2.22
CA GLY A 36 -0.33 3.30 -1.21
C GLY A 36 0.87 2.40 -1.50
N LEU A 37 1.23 2.22 -2.77
CA LEU A 37 2.38 1.40 -3.16
C LEU A 37 3.71 2.11 -2.81
N GLU A 38 3.81 3.41 -3.07
CA GLU A 38 4.96 4.22 -2.66
C GLU A 38 5.09 4.26 -1.13
N ALA A 39 3.97 4.46 -0.42
CA ALA A 39 3.94 4.43 1.04
C ALA A 39 4.38 3.07 1.60
N PHE A 40 3.89 1.97 1.01
CA PHE A 40 4.29 0.61 1.37
C PHE A 40 5.79 0.40 1.16
N CYS A 41 6.33 0.73 -0.02
CA CYS A 41 7.75 0.50 -0.32
C CYS A 41 8.66 1.24 0.68
N HIS A 42 8.39 2.52 0.94
CA HIS A 42 9.18 3.29 1.89
C HIS A 42 9.14 2.71 3.31
N THR A 43 7.93 2.38 3.78
CA THR A 43 7.76 1.86 5.15
C THR A 43 8.34 0.46 5.31
N MET A 44 8.17 -0.40 4.30
CA MET A 44 8.68 -1.76 4.29
C MET A 44 10.20 -1.82 4.29
N VAL A 45 10.87 -1.00 3.46
CA VAL A 45 12.35 -0.89 3.47
C VAL A 45 12.86 -0.54 4.87
N ARG A 46 12.27 0.49 5.49
CA ARG A 46 12.64 0.90 6.86
C ARG A 46 12.40 -0.23 7.86
N ALA A 47 11.30 -0.97 7.74
CA ALA A 47 10.98 -2.07 8.63
C ALA A 47 11.97 -3.24 8.51
N LEU A 48 12.34 -3.61 7.27
CA LEU A 48 13.36 -4.62 7.02
C LEU A 48 14.72 -4.20 7.58
N SER A 49 15.13 -2.94 7.40
CA SER A 49 16.37 -2.43 8.00
C SER A 49 16.33 -2.47 9.54
N LEU A 50 15.20 -2.11 10.17
CA LEU A 50 15.02 -2.21 11.62
C LEU A 50 15.04 -3.65 12.14
N GLU A 51 14.63 -4.62 11.30
CA GLU A 51 14.75 -6.04 11.61
C GLU A 51 16.18 -6.59 11.41
N GLY A 52 17.12 -5.76 10.96
CA GLY A 52 18.55 -6.05 10.89
C GLY A 52 19.04 -6.50 9.51
N HIS A 53 18.24 -6.30 8.45
CA HIS A 53 18.61 -6.61 7.07
C HIS A 53 19.39 -5.45 6.43
N GLU A 54 20.32 -5.78 5.53
CA GLU A 54 20.95 -4.83 4.62
C GLU A 54 20.01 -4.67 3.41
N VAL A 55 19.48 -3.48 3.19
CA VAL A 55 18.45 -3.24 2.17
C VAL A 55 18.93 -2.16 1.21
N ASP A 56 19.21 -2.56 -0.03
CA ASP A 56 19.42 -1.62 -1.12
C ASP A 56 18.08 -1.32 -1.78
N PHE A 57 17.64 -0.07 -1.67
CA PHE A 57 16.37 0.38 -2.20
C PHE A 57 16.53 0.97 -3.59
N TYR A 58 15.93 0.34 -4.61
CA TYR A 58 15.95 0.82 -5.99
C TYR A 58 14.62 1.45 -6.35
N ALA A 59 14.59 2.77 -6.37
CA ALA A 59 13.40 3.57 -6.63
C ALA A 59 13.68 4.70 -7.62
N ALA A 60 12.62 5.41 -8.01
CA ALA A 60 12.72 6.59 -8.87
C ALA A 60 13.63 7.66 -8.25
N ARG A 61 14.38 8.38 -9.10
CA ARG A 61 15.24 9.50 -8.71
C ARG A 61 14.51 10.47 -7.79
N GLY A 62 15.17 10.85 -6.70
CA GLY A 62 14.60 11.75 -5.68
C GLY A 62 13.71 11.07 -4.65
N SER A 63 13.74 9.73 -4.58
CA SER A 63 13.15 8.95 -3.48
C SER A 63 14.01 9.04 -2.21
N ASP A 64 13.38 8.99 -1.05
CA ASP A 64 14.06 8.93 0.25
C ASP A 64 14.67 7.54 0.48
N GLY A 65 15.95 7.49 0.85
CA GLY A 65 16.66 6.23 1.13
C GLY A 65 17.06 5.42 -0.11
N ASN A 66 17.02 6.03 -1.31
CA ASN A 66 17.39 5.38 -2.57
C ASN A 66 18.87 4.95 -2.58
N CYS A 67 19.16 3.86 -3.27
CA CYS A 67 20.53 3.39 -3.50
C CYS A 67 21.26 4.39 -4.42
N PRO A 68 22.39 4.99 -4.00
CA PRO A 68 23.05 6.05 -4.76
C PRO A 68 23.73 5.55 -6.04
N GLU A 69 23.96 4.24 -6.16
CA GLU A 69 24.63 3.64 -7.31
C GLU A 69 23.71 3.48 -8.52
N PHE A 70 22.40 3.40 -8.30
CA PHE A 70 21.42 3.25 -9.37
C PHE A 70 20.08 3.86 -8.95
N GLU A 71 19.62 4.82 -9.74
CA GLU A 71 18.30 5.42 -9.58
C GLU A 71 17.47 5.19 -10.83
N LEU A 72 16.22 4.77 -10.64
CA LEU A 72 15.28 4.69 -11.76
C LEU A 72 14.95 6.11 -12.26
N PRO A 73 14.77 6.29 -13.57
CA PRO A 73 14.73 7.60 -14.20
C PRO A 73 13.59 8.53 -13.76
N GLY A 74 12.50 7.99 -13.20
CA GLY A 74 11.23 8.71 -13.08
C GLY A 74 10.55 8.89 -14.44
N VAL A 75 9.27 9.28 -14.44
CA VAL A 75 8.58 9.74 -15.66
C VAL A 75 8.66 11.27 -15.73
N ASP A 76 9.30 11.80 -16.77
CA ASP A 76 9.38 13.24 -17.03
C ASP A 76 8.18 13.70 -17.87
N TRP A 77 7.26 14.43 -17.24
CA TRP A 77 6.09 15.02 -17.88
C TRP A 77 6.36 16.38 -18.54
N GLY A 78 7.62 16.84 -18.53
CA GLY A 78 8.04 18.11 -19.10
C GLY A 78 7.27 19.29 -18.51
N ALA A 79 6.84 20.21 -19.38
CA ALA A 79 6.09 21.41 -19.00
C ALA A 79 4.57 21.16 -18.84
N SER A 80 4.11 19.91 -18.87
CA SER A 80 2.69 19.54 -18.82
C SER A 80 2.32 18.69 -17.60
N PRO A 81 2.51 19.20 -16.36
CA PRO A 81 2.13 18.50 -15.14
C PRO A 81 0.61 18.21 -15.07
N GLU A 82 -0.22 18.92 -15.81
CA GLU A 82 -1.66 18.64 -15.94
C GLU A 82 -1.99 17.34 -16.67
N LEU A 83 -1.03 16.80 -17.45
CA LEU A 83 -1.19 15.53 -18.18
C LEU A 83 -0.73 14.32 -17.37
N THR A 84 -0.23 14.53 -16.14
CA THR A 84 0.25 13.43 -15.30
C THR A 84 -0.85 12.39 -15.10
N SER A 85 -0.51 11.13 -15.36
CA SER A 85 -1.42 10.00 -15.23
C SER A 85 -0.72 8.85 -14.52
N ASP A 86 -1.50 8.02 -13.84
CA ASP A 86 -1.03 6.80 -13.19
C ASP A 86 -0.72 5.67 -14.22
N THR A 87 -1.22 5.79 -15.46
CA THR A 87 -1.10 4.75 -16.51
C THR A 87 -0.47 5.23 -17.81
N GLY A 88 -0.59 6.52 -18.14
CA GLY A 88 -0.05 7.09 -19.37
C GLY A 88 1.47 7.30 -19.32
N TYR A 89 2.09 7.44 -20.49
CA TYR A 89 3.49 7.87 -20.62
C TYR A 89 3.58 8.99 -21.68
N PRO A 90 4.37 10.04 -21.44
CA PRO A 90 4.87 10.89 -22.50
C PRO A 90 5.67 10.09 -23.53
N GLU A 91 5.80 10.64 -24.74
CA GLU A 91 6.57 10.02 -25.82
C GLU A 91 8.01 9.73 -25.37
N GLY A 92 8.47 8.48 -25.52
CA GLY A 92 9.84 8.06 -25.18
C GLY A 92 10.08 7.71 -23.70
N GLU A 93 9.18 8.11 -22.78
CA GLU A 93 9.39 7.86 -21.35
C GLU A 93 9.20 6.40 -20.98
N ARG A 94 8.32 5.66 -21.69
CA ARG A 94 8.15 4.22 -21.47
C ARG A 94 9.43 3.46 -21.85
N GLU A 95 10.01 3.76 -23.01
CA GLU A 95 11.24 3.14 -23.50
C GLU A 95 12.46 3.50 -22.63
N ARG A 96 12.45 4.68 -22.03
CA ARG A 96 13.47 5.11 -21.05
C ARG A 96 13.35 4.33 -19.74
N GLU A 97 12.14 4.16 -19.22
CA GLU A 97 11.87 3.35 -18.03
C GLU A 97 12.23 1.88 -18.25
N ASP A 98 11.82 1.30 -19.38
CA ASP A 98 12.11 -0.08 -19.76
C ASP A 98 13.62 -0.35 -19.82
N ARG A 99 14.40 0.53 -20.47
CA ARG A 99 15.88 0.42 -20.50
C ARG A 99 16.49 0.46 -19.10
N ALA A 100 16.00 1.33 -18.23
CA ALA A 100 16.50 1.41 -16.87
C ALA A 100 16.20 0.14 -16.06
N PHE A 101 15.05 -0.50 -16.26
CA PHE A 101 14.78 -1.79 -15.61
C PHE A 101 15.66 -2.92 -16.16
N ILE A 102 15.98 -2.93 -17.45
CA ILE A 102 16.93 -3.88 -18.04
C ILE A 102 18.32 -3.70 -17.40
N GLU A 103 18.82 -2.46 -17.32
CA GLU A 103 20.11 -2.13 -16.69
C GLU A 103 20.12 -2.50 -15.20
N LEU A 104 19.03 -2.20 -14.47
CA LEU A 104 18.87 -2.58 -13.07
C LEU A 104 18.93 -4.10 -12.91
N ARG A 105 18.18 -4.86 -13.72
CA ARG A 105 18.18 -6.32 -13.64
C ARG A 105 19.57 -6.90 -13.91
N GLN A 106 20.29 -6.39 -14.89
CA GLN A 106 21.68 -6.78 -15.17
C GLN A 106 22.61 -6.49 -13.99
N LEU A 107 22.43 -5.35 -13.30
CA LEU A 107 23.16 -5.03 -12.08
C LEU A 107 22.82 -6.02 -10.94
N LEU A 108 21.54 -6.35 -10.75
CA LEU A 108 21.10 -7.27 -9.70
C LEU A 108 21.68 -8.68 -9.89
N VAL A 109 21.76 -9.16 -11.12
CA VAL A 109 22.40 -10.45 -11.45
C VAL A 109 23.88 -10.46 -11.04
N GLN A 110 24.58 -9.32 -11.14
CA GLN A 110 26.01 -9.20 -10.80
C GLN A 110 26.28 -9.05 -9.30
N ARG A 111 25.32 -8.48 -8.54
CA ARG A 111 25.50 -8.06 -7.14
C ARG A 111 25.32 -9.17 -6.09
N GLY A 112 24.72 -10.30 -6.48
CA GLY A 112 24.56 -11.48 -5.64
C GLY A 112 23.78 -11.21 -4.34
N TYR A 113 22.57 -10.65 -4.46
CA TYR A 113 21.65 -10.50 -3.33
C TYR A 113 21.14 -11.85 -2.83
N ASP A 114 20.85 -11.94 -1.53
CA ASP A 114 20.15 -13.10 -0.96
C ASP A 114 18.73 -13.19 -1.54
N VAL A 115 18.08 -12.05 -1.72
CA VAL A 115 16.75 -11.95 -2.33
C VAL A 115 16.55 -10.61 -3.05
N VAL A 116 15.84 -10.65 -4.16
CA VAL A 116 15.30 -9.47 -4.85
C VAL A 116 13.81 -9.39 -4.55
N HIS A 117 13.37 -8.38 -3.79
CA HIS A 117 11.95 -8.13 -3.56
C HIS A 117 11.43 -7.12 -4.57
N ASN A 118 10.78 -7.64 -5.61
CA ASN A 118 10.16 -6.86 -6.67
C ASN A 118 8.74 -6.38 -6.26
N ASN A 119 8.57 -5.06 -6.24
CA ASN A 119 7.28 -4.37 -6.10
C ASN A 119 7.00 -3.45 -7.30
N SER A 120 7.84 -3.53 -8.34
CA SER A 120 7.63 -2.78 -9.57
C SER A 120 6.51 -3.40 -10.42
N LEU A 121 5.99 -2.60 -11.35
CA LEU A 121 5.05 -3.04 -12.38
C LEU A 121 5.76 -3.17 -13.73
N SER A 122 7.06 -3.49 -13.73
CA SER A 122 7.86 -3.60 -14.94
C SER A 122 7.98 -5.06 -15.41
N PRO A 123 7.68 -5.36 -16.68
CA PRO A 123 7.90 -6.70 -17.23
C PRO A 123 9.40 -7.05 -17.32
N TRP A 124 10.28 -6.05 -17.32
CA TRP A 124 11.72 -6.20 -17.49
C TRP A 124 12.45 -6.64 -16.23
N MET A 125 11.74 -6.85 -15.12
CA MET A 125 12.29 -7.54 -13.94
C MET A 125 12.30 -9.07 -14.11
N PHE A 126 11.51 -9.60 -15.05
CA PHE A 126 11.48 -11.03 -15.37
C PHE A 126 12.51 -11.39 -16.45
N PRO A 127 12.91 -12.67 -16.59
CA PRO A 127 13.87 -13.09 -17.62
C PRO A 127 13.51 -12.61 -19.03
N SER A 128 14.48 -12.02 -19.71
CA SER A 128 14.37 -11.54 -21.10
C SER A 128 15.62 -11.90 -21.91
N PRO A 129 15.63 -11.75 -23.25
CA PRO A 129 16.85 -11.94 -24.06
C PRO A 129 18.05 -11.09 -23.61
N GLU A 130 17.79 -9.89 -23.07
CA GLU A 130 18.79 -8.92 -22.59
C GLU A 130 19.34 -9.28 -21.20
N SER A 131 18.56 -10.04 -20.41
CA SER A 131 18.94 -10.51 -19.08
C SER A 131 18.21 -11.83 -18.78
N PRO A 132 18.74 -12.98 -19.24
CA PRO A 132 18.04 -14.26 -19.17
C PRO A 132 18.19 -14.99 -17.83
N GLN A 133 19.15 -14.61 -16.99
CA GLN A 133 19.46 -15.33 -15.74
C GLN A 133 18.32 -15.17 -14.74
N ALA A 134 17.92 -16.24 -14.05
CA ALA A 134 17.00 -16.15 -12.93
C ALA A 134 17.60 -15.34 -11.76
N LEU A 135 16.74 -14.68 -10.99
CA LEU A 135 17.09 -14.00 -9.74
C LEU A 135 16.40 -14.74 -8.58
N PRO A 136 16.97 -14.74 -7.36
CA PRO A 136 16.25 -15.20 -6.16
C PRO A 136 15.16 -14.18 -5.82
N MET A 137 14.08 -14.18 -6.59
CA MET A 137 13.12 -13.07 -6.64
C MET A 137 11.82 -13.43 -5.94
N VAL A 138 11.34 -12.50 -5.12
CA VAL A 138 9.96 -12.45 -4.62
C VAL A 138 9.26 -11.26 -5.26
N THR A 139 8.18 -11.49 -6.00
CA THR A 139 7.32 -10.42 -6.52
C THR A 139 6.07 -10.27 -5.66
N THR A 140 5.79 -9.08 -5.14
CA THR A 140 4.50 -8.82 -4.48
C THR A 140 3.48 -8.21 -5.44
N LEU A 141 2.34 -8.86 -5.55
CA LEU A 141 1.22 -8.46 -6.39
C LEU A 141 0.36 -7.43 -5.63
N HIS A 142 0.36 -6.19 -6.13
CA HIS A 142 -0.34 -5.04 -5.54
C HIS A 142 -1.55 -4.56 -6.35
N THR A 143 -1.73 -5.04 -7.58
CA THR A 143 -2.76 -4.56 -8.51
C THR A 143 -3.55 -5.74 -9.10
N PRO A 144 -4.68 -5.47 -9.77
CA PRO A 144 -5.26 -6.40 -10.73
C PRO A 144 -4.25 -6.81 -11.80
N VAL A 145 -4.57 -7.87 -12.57
CA VAL A 145 -3.72 -8.39 -13.64
C VAL A 145 -3.38 -7.30 -14.65
N LEU A 146 -2.10 -7.24 -14.98
CA LEU A 146 -1.59 -6.47 -16.10
C LEU A 146 -1.15 -7.47 -17.18
N ASP A 147 -1.77 -7.43 -18.35
CA ASP A 147 -1.58 -8.45 -19.40
C ASP A 147 -0.11 -8.61 -19.82
N GLU A 148 0.63 -7.49 -19.88
CA GLU A 148 2.06 -7.49 -20.20
C GLU A 148 2.89 -8.24 -19.14
N LEU A 149 2.61 -8.03 -17.85
CA LEU A 149 3.27 -8.74 -16.76
C LEU A 149 2.87 -10.22 -16.75
N GLN A 150 1.59 -10.52 -16.96
CA GLN A 150 1.11 -11.90 -17.01
C GLN A 150 1.81 -12.68 -18.14
N ALA A 151 1.99 -12.06 -19.32
CA ALA A 151 2.65 -12.69 -20.45
C ALA A 151 4.14 -13.01 -20.18
N VAL A 152 4.86 -12.16 -19.47
CA VAL A 152 6.27 -12.43 -19.11
C VAL A 152 6.40 -13.43 -17.96
N ILE A 153 5.47 -13.42 -17.00
CA ILE A 153 5.39 -14.44 -15.94
C ILE A 153 5.12 -15.82 -16.57
N ASP A 154 4.12 -15.92 -17.46
CA ASP A 154 3.76 -17.16 -18.15
C ASP A 154 4.95 -17.69 -18.98
N ARG A 155 5.74 -16.80 -19.60
CA ARG A 155 6.92 -17.17 -20.38
C ARG A 155 8.09 -17.62 -19.51
N ALA A 156 8.34 -16.93 -18.40
CA ALA A 156 9.45 -17.22 -17.51
C ALA A 156 9.21 -18.52 -16.71
N GLY A 157 7.95 -18.90 -16.46
CA GLY A 157 7.64 -20.11 -15.70
C GLY A 157 8.31 -20.08 -14.33
N ALA A 158 8.99 -21.16 -13.95
CA ALA A 158 9.67 -21.24 -12.66
C ALA A 158 10.78 -20.17 -12.47
N ASP A 159 11.38 -19.67 -13.57
CA ASP A 159 12.42 -18.65 -13.51
C ASP A 159 11.85 -17.24 -13.19
N ALA A 160 10.53 -17.10 -13.11
CA ALA A 160 9.87 -15.87 -12.67
C ALA A 160 10.03 -15.60 -11.16
N GLY A 161 10.53 -16.58 -10.40
CA GLY A 161 10.65 -16.51 -8.94
C GLY A 161 9.34 -16.86 -8.22
N GLU A 162 9.25 -16.41 -6.98
CA GLU A 162 8.12 -16.68 -6.09
C GLU A 162 7.24 -15.44 -5.93
N PHE A 163 5.98 -15.65 -5.54
CA PHE A 163 4.97 -14.60 -5.53
C PHE A 163 4.33 -14.45 -4.17
N ALA A 164 4.20 -13.20 -3.73
CA ALA A 164 3.32 -12.80 -2.64
C ALA A 164 2.16 -11.96 -3.15
N ALA A 165 1.04 -11.93 -2.41
CA ALA A 165 -0.06 -11.01 -2.68
C ALA A 165 -0.60 -10.42 -1.39
N VAL A 166 -1.12 -9.20 -1.47
CA VAL A 166 -1.61 -8.44 -0.32
C VAL A 166 -2.98 -8.91 0.20
N SER A 167 -3.67 -9.79 -0.53
CA SER A 167 -4.93 -10.44 -0.15
C SER A 167 -5.16 -11.71 -0.98
N HIS A 168 -6.08 -12.58 -0.55
CA HIS A 168 -6.48 -13.73 -1.37
C HIS A 168 -7.20 -13.27 -2.66
N ALA A 169 -8.03 -12.23 -2.57
CA ALA A 169 -8.69 -11.63 -3.73
C ALA A 169 -7.69 -11.15 -4.80
N THR A 170 -6.59 -10.51 -4.39
CA THR A 170 -5.51 -10.16 -5.33
C THR A 170 -4.82 -11.40 -5.87
N ALA A 171 -4.47 -12.36 -5.02
CA ALA A 171 -3.81 -13.61 -5.45
C ALA A 171 -4.61 -14.36 -6.52
N SER A 172 -5.94 -14.46 -6.36
CA SER A 172 -6.81 -15.21 -7.28
C SER A 172 -6.92 -14.62 -8.68
N ASN A 173 -6.52 -13.36 -8.87
CA ASN A 173 -6.55 -12.73 -10.18
C ASN A 173 -5.38 -13.18 -11.06
N TRP A 174 -4.24 -13.51 -10.46
CA TRP A 174 -3.00 -13.79 -11.18
C TRP A 174 -2.78 -15.29 -11.41
N ARG A 175 -2.18 -15.63 -12.56
CA ARG A 175 -1.65 -16.98 -12.78
C ARG A 175 -0.16 -16.98 -12.53
N THR A 176 0.29 -17.79 -11.59
CA THR A 176 1.69 -17.87 -11.18
C THR A 176 2.21 -19.31 -11.31
N PRO A 177 3.53 -19.50 -11.53
CA PRO A 177 4.15 -20.82 -11.67
C PRO A 177 4.11 -21.66 -10.37
N SER A 178 4.01 -20.98 -9.22
CA SER A 178 3.93 -21.57 -7.88
C SER A 178 2.75 -20.96 -7.09
N PRO A 179 2.27 -21.61 -6.02
CA PRO A 179 1.24 -21.04 -5.16
C PRO A 179 1.67 -19.68 -4.57
N VAL A 180 0.77 -18.69 -4.64
CA VAL A 180 1.02 -17.35 -4.10
C VAL A 180 0.91 -17.34 -2.58
N THR A 181 1.93 -16.82 -1.89
CA THR A 181 1.89 -16.59 -0.44
C THR A 181 1.12 -15.30 -0.14
N VAL A 182 0.04 -15.37 0.64
CA VAL A 182 -0.71 -14.16 1.00
C VAL A 182 -0.07 -13.50 2.22
N ILE A 183 0.53 -12.33 2.01
CA ILE A 183 1.13 -11.50 3.06
C ILE A 183 0.46 -10.12 2.98
N PRO A 184 -0.55 -9.85 3.82
CA PRO A 184 -1.19 -8.55 3.84
C PRO A 184 -0.21 -7.45 4.25
N ASN A 185 -0.40 -6.25 3.69
CA ASN A 185 0.41 -5.09 4.05
C ASN A 185 0.32 -4.81 5.56
N GLY A 186 1.37 -4.19 6.08
CA GLY A 186 1.44 -3.74 7.45
C GLY A 186 1.40 -2.21 7.56
N VAL A 187 0.99 -1.72 8.72
CA VAL A 187 0.90 -0.31 9.06
C VAL A 187 1.95 0.03 10.12
N ASN A 188 2.61 1.18 9.98
CA ASN A 188 3.52 1.67 11.01
C ASN A 188 2.73 2.15 12.22
N VAL A 189 2.43 1.24 13.14
CA VAL A 189 1.67 1.52 14.37
C VAL A 189 2.41 2.42 15.35
N SER A 190 3.72 2.64 15.19
CA SER A 190 4.49 3.63 15.96
C SER A 190 4.27 5.06 15.45
N ASP A 191 4.00 5.20 14.14
CA ASP A 191 3.70 6.49 13.51
C ASP A 191 2.21 6.82 13.59
N TRP A 192 1.35 5.89 13.19
CA TRP A 192 -0.11 6.00 13.28
C TRP A 192 -0.53 5.64 14.71
N THR A 193 -0.68 6.64 15.56
CA THR A 193 -0.93 6.48 17.00
C THR A 193 -2.37 6.80 17.37
N PRO A 194 -2.92 6.20 18.46
CA PRO A 194 -4.29 6.44 18.89
C PRO A 194 -4.57 7.93 19.11
N GLY A 195 -5.62 8.43 18.45
CA GLY A 195 -6.10 9.80 18.63
C GLY A 195 -7.29 9.90 19.59
N PRO A 196 -7.70 11.12 19.97
CA PRO A 196 -8.78 11.35 20.93
C PRO A 196 -10.18 10.97 20.42
N GLY A 197 -10.35 10.77 19.12
CA GLY A 197 -11.65 10.68 18.48
C GLY A 197 -12.32 12.05 18.37
N GLY A 198 -13.56 12.06 17.89
CA GLY A 198 -14.34 13.28 17.70
C GLY A 198 -15.73 12.98 17.16
N ALA A 199 -16.36 13.98 16.54
CA ALA A 199 -17.75 13.90 16.07
C ALA A 199 -17.89 13.77 14.55
N ALA A 200 -16.83 14.06 13.78
CA ALA A 200 -16.88 14.01 12.32
C ALA A 200 -16.39 12.66 11.78
N ALA A 201 -16.93 12.24 10.65
CA ALA A 201 -16.32 11.25 9.79
C ALA A 201 -15.10 11.82 9.04
N VAL A 202 -14.19 10.94 8.63
CA VAL A 202 -13.10 11.27 7.72
C VAL A 202 -13.11 10.38 6.49
N TRP A 203 -12.76 10.96 5.36
CA TRP A 203 -12.39 10.25 4.15
C TRP A 203 -11.04 10.78 3.70
N PHE A 204 -10.09 9.91 3.34
CA PHE A 204 -8.81 10.37 2.81
C PHE A 204 -8.24 9.45 1.75
N GLY A 205 -7.58 10.07 0.76
CA GLY A 205 -7.03 9.40 -0.41
C GLY A 205 -7.07 10.27 -1.66
N ARG A 206 -6.68 9.70 -2.80
CA ARG A 206 -6.77 10.38 -4.11
C ARG A 206 -8.25 10.65 -4.45
N LEU A 207 -8.61 11.89 -4.72
CA LEU A 207 -9.96 12.27 -5.15
C LEU A 207 -10.14 11.90 -6.64
N VAL A 208 -10.47 10.64 -6.88
CA VAL A 208 -10.66 10.02 -8.20
C VAL A 208 -11.92 9.14 -8.22
N PRO A 209 -12.54 8.87 -9.39
CA PRO A 209 -13.75 8.08 -9.48
C PRO A 209 -13.64 6.69 -8.84
N GLU A 210 -12.51 6.01 -9.02
CA GLU A 210 -12.23 4.67 -8.48
C GLU A 210 -12.21 4.58 -6.95
N LYS A 211 -11.99 5.71 -6.24
CA LYS A 211 -11.99 5.77 -4.76
C LYS A 211 -13.33 6.24 -4.17
N GLY A 212 -14.26 6.68 -5.04
CA GLY A 212 -15.65 6.94 -4.67
C GLY A 212 -15.98 7.98 -3.59
N PRO A 213 -15.21 9.07 -3.34
CA PRO A 213 -15.49 10.00 -2.23
C PRO A 213 -16.90 10.62 -2.25
N HIS A 214 -17.50 10.85 -3.42
CA HIS A 214 -18.91 11.27 -3.55
C HIS A 214 -19.90 10.37 -2.78
N LEU A 215 -19.67 9.05 -2.75
CA LEU A 215 -20.53 8.09 -2.03
C LEU A 215 -20.40 8.25 -0.52
N ALA A 216 -19.20 8.55 -0.01
CA ALA A 216 -18.98 8.86 1.40
C ALA A 216 -19.71 10.16 1.80
N ILE A 217 -19.67 11.19 0.92
CA ILE A 217 -20.40 12.44 1.15
C ILE A 217 -21.90 12.19 1.23
N ASP A 218 -22.45 11.46 0.27
CA ASP A 218 -23.89 11.22 0.20
C ASP A 218 -24.37 10.35 1.38
N ALA A 219 -23.59 9.35 1.82
CA ALA A 219 -23.91 8.56 3.01
C ALA A 219 -23.83 9.38 4.31
N CYS A 220 -22.82 10.23 4.47
CA CYS A 220 -22.70 11.11 5.64
C CYS A 220 -23.85 12.14 5.70
N ARG A 221 -24.31 12.63 4.54
CA ARG A 221 -25.48 13.52 4.46
C ARG A 221 -26.76 12.85 4.90
N LEU A 222 -26.99 11.59 4.53
CA LEU A 222 -28.16 10.82 5.00
C LEU A 222 -28.20 10.73 6.54
N LEU A 223 -27.03 10.66 7.19
CA LEU A 223 -26.91 10.60 8.65
C LEU A 223 -26.86 11.98 9.33
N GLY A 224 -26.72 13.07 8.58
CA GLY A 224 -26.39 14.38 9.13
C GLY A 224 -25.01 14.42 9.82
N LEU A 225 -24.11 13.50 9.48
CA LEU A 225 -22.78 13.38 10.06
C LEU A 225 -21.79 14.31 9.33
N PRO A 226 -21.03 15.18 10.01
CA PRO A 226 -19.99 15.98 9.35
C PRO A 226 -18.91 15.08 8.73
N LEU A 227 -18.40 15.44 7.56
CA LEU A 227 -17.35 14.72 6.84
C LEU A 227 -16.19 15.65 6.47
N LEU A 228 -14.99 15.23 6.85
CA LEU A 228 -13.74 15.87 6.45
C LEU A 228 -13.05 15.03 5.38
N LEU A 229 -12.82 15.60 4.21
CA LEU A 229 -12.09 14.97 3.10
C LEU A 229 -10.66 15.52 3.04
N ALA A 230 -9.67 14.64 2.91
CA ALA A 230 -8.27 15.03 2.71
C ALA A 230 -7.61 14.24 1.57
N GLY A 231 -6.78 14.91 0.79
CA GLY A 231 -6.03 14.31 -0.31
C GLY A 231 -6.05 15.16 -1.58
N ARG A 232 -5.11 14.83 -2.47
CA ARG A 232 -4.94 15.55 -3.74
C ARG A 232 -6.05 15.26 -4.74
N LYS A 233 -6.27 16.21 -5.65
CA LYS A 233 -7.16 16.06 -6.81
C LYS A 233 -6.46 15.19 -7.85
N GLY A 234 -6.64 13.87 -7.75
CA GLY A 234 -6.11 12.94 -8.74
C GLY A 234 -6.81 13.06 -10.10
N ASP A 235 -8.08 13.47 -10.08
CA ASP A 235 -8.85 13.82 -11.29
C ASP A 235 -9.55 15.16 -11.06
N HIS A 236 -9.08 16.19 -11.77
CA HIS A 236 -9.61 17.56 -11.65
C HIS A 236 -11.05 17.66 -12.15
N ARG A 237 -11.41 16.93 -13.21
CA ARG A 237 -12.75 16.95 -13.77
C ARG A 237 -13.72 16.31 -12.79
N TYR A 238 -13.41 15.12 -12.30
CA TYR A 238 -14.19 14.44 -11.28
C TYR A 238 -14.34 15.29 -10.02
N PHE A 239 -13.29 15.98 -9.58
CA PHE A 239 -13.40 16.90 -8.45
C PHE A 239 -14.44 18.00 -8.71
N GLN A 240 -14.41 18.66 -9.87
CA GLN A 240 -15.32 19.76 -10.20
C GLN A 240 -16.77 19.29 -10.41
N GLU A 241 -16.95 18.12 -11.02
CA GLU A 241 -18.28 17.59 -11.36
C GLU A 241 -18.94 16.87 -10.16
N GLU A 242 -18.17 16.11 -9.38
CA GLU A 242 -18.73 15.23 -8.34
C GLU A 242 -18.45 15.66 -6.91
N ILE A 243 -17.33 16.35 -6.63
CA ILE A 243 -16.94 16.64 -5.25
C ILE A 243 -17.27 18.08 -4.86
N ALA A 244 -16.78 19.07 -5.61
CA ALA A 244 -16.96 20.48 -5.32
C ALA A 244 -18.43 20.89 -5.13
N PRO A 245 -19.40 20.44 -5.97
CA PRO A 245 -20.81 20.79 -5.79
C PRO A 245 -21.43 20.18 -4.53
N ARG A 246 -20.77 19.17 -3.95
CA ARG A 246 -21.22 18.51 -2.73
C ARG A 246 -20.62 19.09 -1.45
N LEU A 247 -19.61 19.97 -1.56
CA LEU A 247 -19.04 20.68 -0.43
C LEU A 247 -19.95 21.83 -0.03
N ASN A 248 -20.19 22.02 1.27
CA ASN A 248 -20.96 23.17 1.79
C ASN A 248 -20.13 24.07 2.72
N GLY A 249 -18.85 23.73 2.95
CA GLY A 249 -17.94 24.52 3.80
C GLY A 249 -18.22 24.40 5.30
N GLU A 250 -19.33 23.78 5.70
CA GLU A 250 -19.77 23.62 7.07
C GLU A 250 -19.65 22.15 7.51
N SER A 251 -20.62 21.31 7.14
CA SER A 251 -20.65 19.90 7.52
C SER A 251 -19.79 19.02 6.61
N ILE A 252 -19.62 19.37 5.33
CA ILE A 252 -18.82 18.62 4.37
C ILE A 252 -17.70 19.52 3.83
N ARG A 253 -16.45 19.20 4.19
CA ARG A 253 -15.28 20.04 3.90
C ARG A 253 -14.14 19.24 3.27
N TRP A 254 -13.55 19.79 2.22
CA TRP A 254 -12.27 19.33 1.69
C TRP A 254 -11.14 20.17 2.28
N LEU A 255 -10.17 19.51 2.90
CA LEU A 255 -9.06 20.13 3.64
C LEU A 255 -7.79 20.29 2.79
N GLY A 256 -7.83 19.93 1.51
CA GLY A 256 -6.66 19.92 0.66
C GLY A 256 -5.82 18.65 0.83
N GLU A 257 -4.61 18.71 0.30
CA GLU A 257 -3.58 17.72 0.54
C GLU A 257 -2.86 18.03 1.87
N LEU A 258 -2.75 17.02 2.72
CA LEU A 258 -2.11 17.15 4.03
C LEU A 258 -0.82 16.32 4.07
N SER A 259 0.13 16.75 4.89
CA SER A 259 1.28 15.90 5.24
C SER A 259 0.82 14.64 5.97
N HIS A 260 1.65 13.60 6.04
CA HIS A 260 1.31 12.38 6.79
C HIS A 260 1.12 12.66 8.28
N ALA A 261 1.89 13.58 8.86
CA ALA A 261 1.63 14.05 10.23
C ALA A 261 0.25 14.71 10.36
N GLY A 262 -0.14 15.53 9.39
CA GLY A 262 -1.47 16.14 9.34
C GLY A 262 -2.60 15.11 9.17
N LEU A 263 -2.43 14.13 8.28
CA LEU A 263 -3.37 13.03 8.10
C LEU A 263 -3.55 12.20 9.38
N ARG A 264 -2.46 11.82 10.04
CA ARG A 264 -2.50 11.09 11.32
C ARG A 264 -3.31 11.84 12.37
N SER A 265 -3.04 13.13 12.55
CA SER A 265 -3.77 13.98 13.49
C SER A 265 -5.25 14.10 13.12
N LEU A 266 -5.56 14.32 11.84
CA LEU A 266 -6.93 14.43 11.34
C LEU A 266 -7.70 13.13 11.62
N VAL A 267 -7.17 12.00 11.16
CA VAL A 267 -7.80 10.69 11.26
C VAL A 267 -8.00 10.29 12.72
N GLY A 268 -7.01 10.53 13.59
CA GLY A 268 -7.11 10.27 15.02
C GLY A 268 -8.14 11.14 15.75
N SER A 269 -8.49 12.31 15.20
CA SER A 269 -9.52 13.21 15.76
C SER A 269 -10.94 12.94 15.24
N CYS A 270 -11.13 11.94 14.37
CA CYS A 270 -12.43 11.64 13.77
C CYS A 270 -13.12 10.44 14.45
N ALA A 271 -14.44 10.41 14.32
CA ALA A 271 -15.32 9.40 14.89
C ALA A 271 -15.24 8.07 14.13
N VAL A 272 -15.11 8.14 12.81
CA VAL A 272 -15.15 7.01 11.89
C VAL A 272 -14.45 7.38 10.58
N THR A 273 -13.73 6.44 9.99
CA THR A 273 -13.22 6.56 8.62
C THR A 273 -14.17 5.85 7.66
N VAL A 274 -14.51 6.50 6.56
CA VAL A 274 -15.36 5.96 5.50
C VAL A 274 -14.49 5.61 4.29
N VAL A 275 -14.54 4.36 3.82
CA VAL A 275 -13.68 3.86 2.73
C VAL A 275 -14.54 3.29 1.60
N THR A 276 -14.50 3.92 0.43
CA THR A 276 -15.51 3.76 -0.63
C THR A 276 -14.95 3.33 -1.99
N PRO A 277 -14.12 2.28 -2.07
CA PRO A 277 -13.55 1.88 -3.36
C PRO A 277 -14.64 1.41 -4.32
N ARG A 278 -14.50 1.80 -5.58
CA ARG A 278 -15.37 1.40 -6.71
C ARG A 278 -14.68 0.40 -7.65
N TRP A 279 -13.56 -0.14 -7.19
CA TRP A 279 -12.72 -1.13 -7.86
C TRP A 279 -12.35 -2.21 -6.84
N GLU A 280 -11.87 -3.36 -7.30
CA GLU A 280 -11.42 -4.45 -6.43
C GLU A 280 -10.15 -4.04 -5.65
N GLU A 281 -10.36 -3.30 -4.55
CA GLU A 281 -9.30 -2.71 -3.73
C GLU A 281 -8.40 -3.83 -3.17
N PRO A 282 -7.11 -3.87 -3.53
CA PRO A 282 -6.22 -4.98 -3.18
C PRO A 282 -6.00 -5.15 -1.67
N PHE A 283 -5.89 -4.04 -0.94
CA PHE A 283 -5.65 -4.02 0.50
C PHE A 283 -6.38 -2.87 1.20
N GLY A 284 -6.16 -1.62 0.73
CA GLY A 284 -6.76 -0.41 1.31
C GLY A 284 -6.07 0.07 2.60
N LEU A 285 -4.81 0.52 2.47
CA LEU A 285 -3.98 1.01 3.60
C LEU A 285 -4.71 2.00 4.51
N VAL A 286 -5.47 2.93 3.92
CA VAL A 286 -6.22 3.98 4.65
C VAL A 286 -7.14 3.44 5.75
N ALA A 287 -7.72 2.24 5.54
CA ALA A 287 -8.55 1.59 6.55
C ALA A 287 -7.70 1.19 7.77
N PHE A 288 -6.60 0.47 7.53
CA PHE A 288 -5.74 -0.03 8.60
C PHE A 288 -4.95 1.09 9.29
N GLU A 289 -4.56 2.14 8.55
CA GLU A 289 -3.99 3.38 9.11
C GLU A 289 -4.98 4.08 10.06
N SER A 290 -6.26 4.12 9.70
CA SER A 290 -7.31 4.65 10.56
C SER A 290 -7.52 3.84 11.81
N MET A 291 -7.57 2.52 11.65
CA MET A 291 -7.68 1.59 12.75
C MET A 291 -6.47 1.69 13.69
N ALA A 292 -5.27 1.91 13.15
CA ALA A 292 -4.07 2.21 13.93
C ALA A 292 -4.20 3.54 14.71
N CYS A 293 -4.94 4.53 14.22
CA CYS A 293 -5.30 5.71 15.02
C CYS A 293 -6.44 5.46 16.04
N GLY A 294 -6.93 4.22 16.14
CA GLY A 294 -8.10 3.86 16.94
C GLY A 294 -9.42 4.34 16.35
N THR A 295 -9.44 4.77 15.09
CA THR A 295 -10.64 5.27 14.42
C THR A 295 -11.36 4.10 13.75
N PRO A 296 -12.61 3.78 14.15
CA PRO A 296 -13.44 2.76 13.51
C PRO A 296 -13.58 2.98 12.01
N VAL A 297 -13.80 1.89 11.26
CA VAL A 297 -13.91 1.92 9.81
C VAL A 297 -15.28 1.42 9.37
N ALA A 298 -15.90 2.17 8.45
CA ALA A 298 -17.01 1.72 7.63
C ALA A 298 -16.55 1.68 6.17
N ALA A 299 -16.73 0.56 5.48
CA ALA A 299 -16.22 0.39 4.12
C ALA A 299 -17.14 -0.42 3.22
N PHE A 300 -17.03 -0.22 1.90
CA PHE A 300 -17.62 -1.18 0.95
C PHE A 300 -16.88 -2.52 1.00
N ALA A 301 -17.65 -3.61 1.04
CA ALA A 301 -17.14 -4.99 1.01
C ALA A 301 -16.66 -5.37 -0.41
N ARG A 302 -15.52 -4.83 -0.83
CA ARG A 302 -14.99 -5.00 -2.19
C ARG A 302 -13.50 -5.38 -2.17
N GLY A 303 -13.09 -6.28 -3.05
CA GLY A 303 -11.71 -6.74 -3.19
C GLY A 303 -11.11 -7.33 -1.91
N GLY A 304 -9.78 -7.23 -1.81
CA GLY A 304 -9.03 -7.63 -0.63
C GLY A 304 -9.33 -6.78 0.60
N LEU A 305 -9.71 -5.51 0.41
CA LEU A 305 -10.17 -4.67 1.53
C LEU A 305 -11.38 -5.32 2.24
N GLY A 306 -12.40 -5.71 1.48
CA GLY A 306 -13.60 -6.36 2.02
C GLY A 306 -13.28 -7.70 2.68
N GLU A 307 -12.43 -8.52 2.05
CA GLU A 307 -11.97 -9.80 2.58
C GLU A 307 -11.29 -9.64 3.95
N LEU A 308 -10.37 -8.68 4.08
CA LEU A 308 -9.60 -8.46 5.29
C LEU A 308 -10.46 -7.84 6.40
N LEU A 309 -11.28 -6.83 6.06
CA LEU A 309 -12.15 -6.17 7.03
C LEU A 309 -13.29 -7.06 7.54
N ALA A 310 -13.68 -8.10 6.79
CA ALA A 310 -14.67 -9.07 7.26
C ALA A 310 -14.21 -9.84 8.51
N LYS A 311 -12.90 -9.87 8.79
CA LYS A 311 -12.29 -10.49 9.97
C LYS A 311 -11.89 -9.45 11.04
N ALA A 312 -12.21 -8.18 10.81
CA ALA A 312 -11.80 -7.05 11.63
C ALA A 312 -12.98 -6.45 12.40
N PRO A 313 -12.75 -5.70 13.49
CA PRO A 313 -13.77 -4.87 14.13
C PRO A 313 -14.07 -3.64 13.27
N ALA A 314 -14.72 -3.86 12.12
CA ALA A 314 -15.14 -2.85 11.17
C ALA A 314 -16.58 -3.13 10.70
N ALA A 315 -17.23 -2.15 10.10
CA ALA A 315 -18.56 -2.31 9.51
C ALA A 315 -18.46 -2.33 7.98
N LEU A 316 -19.12 -3.30 7.35
CA LEU A 316 -19.10 -3.48 5.90
C LEU A 316 -20.45 -3.18 5.28
N ALA A 317 -20.42 -2.50 4.14
CA ALA A 317 -21.57 -2.13 3.33
C ALA A 317 -21.56 -2.86 1.99
N GLN A 318 -22.74 -2.99 1.38
CA GLN A 318 -22.87 -3.46 0.00
C GLN A 318 -22.15 -2.49 -0.96
N PRO A 319 -21.35 -2.99 -1.92
CA PRO A 319 -20.61 -2.12 -2.84
C PRO A 319 -21.51 -1.15 -3.60
N ASP A 320 -21.10 0.12 -3.66
CA ASP A 320 -21.78 1.23 -4.34
C ASP A 320 -23.18 1.60 -3.79
N ASP A 321 -23.63 0.99 -2.69
CA ASP A 321 -24.91 1.31 -2.04
C ASP A 321 -24.73 2.33 -0.92
N VAL A 322 -25.22 3.55 -1.16
CA VAL A 322 -25.14 4.68 -0.23
C VAL A 322 -25.94 4.46 1.06
N VAL A 323 -27.08 3.77 0.99
CA VAL A 323 -27.93 3.51 2.16
C VAL A 323 -27.26 2.46 3.04
N SER A 324 -26.78 1.36 2.44
CA SER A 324 -25.99 0.36 3.15
C SER A 324 -24.73 0.96 3.77
N LEU A 325 -24.08 1.91 3.08
CA LEU A 325 -22.93 2.63 3.63
C LEU A 325 -23.30 3.48 4.85
N ALA A 326 -24.45 4.17 4.83
CA ALA A 326 -24.93 4.93 5.98
C ALA A 326 -25.19 4.01 7.20
N GLU A 327 -25.79 2.83 6.98
CA GLU A 327 -25.99 1.83 8.05
C GLU A 327 -24.67 1.30 8.60
N ALA A 328 -23.68 1.05 7.74
CA ALA A 328 -22.35 0.64 8.15
C ALA A 328 -21.62 1.75 8.94
N ILE A 329 -21.72 3.01 8.51
CA ILE A 329 -21.18 4.16 9.25
C ILE A 329 -21.81 4.23 10.65
N HIS A 330 -23.15 4.14 10.74
CA HIS A 330 -23.85 4.13 12.02
C HIS A 330 -23.37 3.00 12.94
N SER A 331 -23.20 1.79 12.39
CA SER A 331 -22.70 0.63 13.13
C SER A 331 -21.25 0.82 13.60
N ALA A 332 -20.38 1.36 12.74
CA ALA A 332 -18.97 1.60 13.06
C ALA A 332 -18.78 2.60 14.21
N LEU A 333 -19.65 3.60 14.34
CA LEU A 333 -19.62 4.57 15.44
C LEU A 333 -19.76 3.93 16.83
N HIS A 334 -20.30 2.71 16.91
CA HIS A 334 -20.45 1.97 18.17
C HIS A 334 -19.26 1.04 18.47
N ILE A 335 -18.31 0.89 17.54
CA ILE A 335 -17.13 0.06 17.75
C ILE A 335 -16.14 0.81 18.64
N LYS A 336 -15.66 0.13 19.70
CA LYS A 336 -14.74 0.73 20.66
C LYS A 336 -13.38 0.99 20.03
N ARG A 337 -12.92 2.24 20.10
CA ARG A 337 -11.62 2.70 19.58
C ARG A 337 -10.42 1.81 20.00
N PRO A 338 -10.28 1.39 21.28
CA PRO A 338 -9.18 0.51 21.69
C PRO A 338 -9.22 -0.86 20.99
N THR A 339 -10.40 -1.45 20.82
CA THR A 339 -10.57 -2.74 20.15
C THR A 339 -10.10 -2.71 18.70
N VAL A 340 -10.41 -1.61 17.99
CA VAL A 340 -9.97 -1.41 16.61
C VAL A 340 -8.44 -1.32 16.52
N ARG A 341 -7.83 -0.57 17.46
CA ARG A 341 -6.38 -0.40 17.54
C ARG A 341 -5.67 -1.72 17.84
N GLU A 342 -6.09 -2.40 18.90
CA GLU A 342 -5.52 -3.68 19.36
C GLU A 342 -5.50 -4.68 18.20
N TRP A 343 -6.62 -4.83 17.51
CA TRP A 343 -6.72 -5.73 16.37
C TRP A 343 -5.71 -5.42 15.26
N VAL A 344 -5.51 -4.14 14.89
CA VAL A 344 -4.52 -3.81 13.85
C VAL A 344 -3.09 -3.99 14.32
N VAL A 345 -2.78 -3.71 15.59
CA VAL A 345 -1.44 -3.97 16.13
C VAL A 345 -1.12 -5.46 16.07
N ASP A 346 -2.08 -6.32 16.39
CA ASP A 346 -1.86 -7.77 16.46
C ASP A 346 -1.79 -8.44 15.08
N ASN A 347 -2.51 -7.92 14.08
CA ASN A 347 -2.69 -8.59 12.79
C ASN A 347 -1.97 -7.92 11.61
N HIS A 348 -1.74 -6.60 11.71
CA HIS A 348 -1.28 -5.76 10.60
C HIS A 348 -0.18 -4.77 11.03
N SER A 349 0.60 -5.07 12.08
CA SER A 349 1.78 -4.25 12.33
C SER A 349 2.83 -4.44 11.23
N LEU A 350 3.45 -3.32 10.82
CA LEU A 350 4.50 -3.32 9.80
C LEU A 350 5.67 -4.24 10.13
N ILE A 351 6.08 -4.30 11.40
CA ILE A 351 7.19 -5.17 11.84
C ILE A 351 6.84 -6.66 11.73
N GLN A 352 5.60 -7.06 12.06
CA GLN A 352 5.17 -8.45 11.84
C GLN A 352 5.09 -8.78 10.35
N THR A 353 4.63 -7.84 9.51
CA THR A 353 4.68 -8.02 8.05
C THR A 353 6.11 -8.16 7.55
N ALA A 354 7.06 -7.35 8.04
CA ALA A 354 8.48 -7.49 7.72
C ALA A 354 9.00 -8.89 8.07
N ARG A 355 8.68 -9.41 9.25
CA ARG A 355 9.07 -10.78 9.65
C ARG A 355 8.46 -11.86 8.76
N ARG A 356 7.19 -11.74 8.38
CA ARG A 356 6.54 -12.68 7.44
C ARG A 356 7.26 -12.71 6.09
N TYR A 357 7.64 -11.54 5.58
CA TYR A 357 8.46 -11.46 4.37
C TYR A 357 9.85 -12.04 4.58
N THR A 358 10.52 -11.77 5.71
CA THR A 358 11.82 -12.38 6.04
C THR A 358 11.75 -13.91 6.04
N ASP A 359 10.69 -14.49 6.61
CA ASP A 359 10.50 -15.94 6.59
C ASP A 359 10.28 -16.44 5.16
N PHE A 360 9.49 -15.72 4.36
CA PHE A 360 9.29 -16.06 2.95
C PHE A 360 10.58 -15.94 2.11
N TYR A 361 11.42 -14.93 2.34
CA TYR A 361 12.71 -14.82 1.68
C TYR A 361 13.61 -16.01 1.98
N ARG A 362 13.62 -16.50 3.23
CA ARG A 362 14.41 -17.68 3.60
C ARG A 362 13.91 -18.95 2.92
N GLU A 363 12.62 -19.09 2.69
CA GLU A 363 12.07 -20.20 1.89
C GLU A 363 12.54 -20.12 0.44
N VAL A 364 12.60 -18.92 -0.15
CA VAL A 364 13.09 -18.70 -1.53
C VAL A 364 14.57 -19.05 -1.65
N MET A 365 15.40 -18.70 -0.66
CA MET A 365 16.84 -18.96 -0.68
C MET A 365 17.23 -20.44 -0.61
N VAL A 366 16.32 -21.32 -0.17
CA VAL A 366 16.58 -22.76 0.01
C VAL A 366 16.13 -23.58 -1.20
N LYS A 367 15.35 -22.99 -2.10
CA LYS A 367 14.94 -23.59 -3.38
C LYS A 367 16.01 -23.38 -4.44
#